data_AF-A0ABD6CQP6-F1
#
_entry.id   AF-A0ABD6CQP6-F1
#
_cell.length_a   1.000
_cell.length_b   1.000
_cell.length_c   1.000
_cell.angle_alpha   90.00
_cell.angle_beta   90.00
_cell.angle_gamma   90.00
#
_symmetry.space_group_name_H-M   'P 1'
#
loop_
_entity.id
_entity.type
_entity.pdbx_description
1 polymer ?
#
loop_
_entity_poly.entity_id
_entity_poly.type
_entity_poly.pdbx_seq_one_letter_code
_entity_poly.pdbx_strand_id
1 'polypeptide(L)' 'MEVSYPFTGIVDQQAMKRALLVNAVSPDVNGVLLRGERGTAKSTAVRALSAILPDIEAVADCPYGCPPDDRDRM' A
#
# COMPACT_ATOMS: atom_id res chain seq x y z
N MET A 1 -6.75 12.38 -13.17
CA MET A 1 -5.88 12.82 -12.06
C MET A 1 -6.66 12.69 -10.78
N GLU A 2 -6.52 11.55 -10.11
CA GLU A 2 -7.06 11.39 -8.77
C GLU A 2 -6.10 12.10 -7.82
N VAL A 3 -6.52 13.26 -7.31
CA VAL A 3 -5.69 14.03 -6.36
C VAL A 3 -5.77 13.31 -5.02
N SER A 4 -4.83 12.41 -4.76
CA SER A 4 -4.72 11.76 -3.46
C SER A 4 -4.16 12.73 -2.43
N TYR A 5 -4.63 12.62 -1.18
CA TYR A 5 -4.07 13.40 -0.08
C TYR A 5 -2.62 12.95 0.18
N PRO A 6 -1.65 13.85 0.41
CA PRO A 6 -0.24 13.46 0.53
C PRO A 6 0.00 12.56 1.75
N PHE A 7 0.75 11.47 1.57
CA PHE A 7 1.06 10.52 2.65
C PHE A 7 1.79 11.19 3.83
N THR A 8 2.67 12.14 3.52
CA THR A 8 3.39 12.95 4.51
C THR A 8 2.48 13.91 5.27
N GLY A 9 1.37 14.35 4.68
CA GLY A 9 0.39 15.24 5.30
C GLY A 9 -0.48 14.60 6.37
N ILE A 10 -0.51 13.26 6.46
CA ILE A 10 -1.28 12.56 7.50
C ILE A 10 -0.65 12.89 8.85
N VAL A 11 -1.37 13.58 9.73
CA VAL A 11 -0.85 13.92 11.05
C VAL A 11 -1.04 12.74 11.99
N ASP A 12 -0.07 12.56 12.88
CA ASP A 12 -0.05 11.45 13.84
C ASP A 12 -0.05 10.07 13.12
N GLN A 13 -0.40 8.98 13.80
CA GLN A 13 -0.49 7.63 13.22
C GLN A 13 0.85 7.00 12.80
N GLN A 14 1.91 7.24 13.58
CA GLN A 14 3.26 6.74 13.31
C GLN A 14 3.32 5.21 13.15
N ALA A 15 2.55 4.47 13.96
CA ALA A 15 2.48 3.02 13.88
C ALA A 15 1.90 2.53 12.54
N MET A 16 0.80 3.14 12.09
CA MET A 16 0.18 2.82 10.79
C MET A 16 1.13 3.16 9.64
N LYS A 17 1.71 4.37 9.64
CA LYS A 17 2.65 4.78 8.60
C LYS A 17 3.84 3.85 8.52
N ARG A 18 4.43 3.50 9.67
CA ARG A 18 5.58 2.58 9.74
C ARG A 18 5.21 1.19 9.23
N ALA A 19 4.07 0.64 9.63
CA ALA A 19 3.63 -0.66 9.15
C ALA A 19 3.47 -0.69 7.62
N LEU A 20 2.85 0.35 7.05
CA LEU A 20 2.69 0.48 5.60
C LEU A 20 4.03 0.62 4.86
N LEU A 21 4.96 1.44 5.39
CA LEU A 21 6.30 1.60 4.82
C LEU A 21 7.12 0.30 4.90
N VAL A 22 7.05 -0.41 6.03
CA VAL A 22 7.71 -1.70 6.22
C VAL A 22 7.17 -2.73 5.23
N ASN A 23 5.85 -2.78 5.02
CA ASN A 23 5.24 -3.65 4.02
C ASN A 23 5.64 -3.30 2.57
N ALA A 24 5.87 -2.02 2.28
CA ALA A 24 6.32 -1.59 0.95
C ALA A 24 7.79 -1.95 0.68
N VAL A 25 8.64 -2.00 1.71
CA VAL A 25 10.08 -2.28 1.58
C VAL A 25 10.40 -3.77 1.73
N SER A 26 9.64 -4.50 2.55
CA SER A 26 9.91 -5.89 2.91
C SER A 26 8.76 -6.82 2.49
N PRO A 27 8.88 -7.56 1.37
CA PRO A 27 7.86 -8.49 0.90
C PRO A 27 7.46 -9.56 1.92
N ASP A 28 8.39 -9.96 2.80
CA ASP A 28 8.18 -10.99 3.85
C ASP A 28 7.06 -10.63 4.85
N VAL A 29 6.71 -9.35 4.96
CA VAL A 29 5.65 -8.87 5.85
C VAL A 29 4.27 -9.34 5.37
N ASN A 30 4.12 -9.66 4.08
CA ASN A 30 2.93 -10.20 3.39
C ASN A 30 1.66 -9.33 3.44
N GLY A 31 1.42 -8.57 4.50
CA GLY A 31 0.29 -7.66 4.61
C GLY A 31 0.19 -6.98 5.97
N VAL A 32 -0.65 -5.95 6.03
CA VAL A 32 -0.89 -5.16 7.25
C VAL A 32 -2.39 -5.07 7.51
N LEU A 33 -2.82 -5.48 8.70
CA LEU A 33 -4.20 -5.33 9.15
C LEU A 33 -4.39 -3.99 9.85
N LEU A 34 -5.04 -3.05 9.18
CA LEU A 34 -5.39 -1.74 9.75
C LEU A 34 -6.78 -1.75 10.39
N ARG A 35 -6.85 -1.67 11.72
CA ARG A 35 -8.11 -1.56 12.49
C ARG A 35 -8.27 -0.16 13.11
N GLY A 36 -9.52 0.26 13.27
CA GLY A 36 -9.89 1.50 13.94
C GLY A 36 -11.27 2.00 13.52
N GLU A 37 -11.75 3.08 14.11
CA GLU A 37 -13.08 3.65 13.85
C GLU A 37 -13.22 4.27 12.45
N ARG A 38 -14.46 4.48 12.00
CA ARG A 38 -14.71 5.22 10.76
C ARG A 38 -14.17 6.65 10.91
N GLY A 39 -13.53 7.17 9.86
CA GLY A 39 -12.98 8.53 9.87
C GLY A 39 -11.50 8.65 10.27
N THR A 40 -10.83 7.56 10.66
CA THR A 40 -9.39 7.60 11.03
C THR A 40 -8.42 7.60 9.83
N ALA A 41 -8.88 7.95 8.63
CA ALA A 41 -8.06 8.03 7.41
C ALA A 41 -7.33 6.74 6.97
N LYS A 42 -7.77 5.54 7.40
CA LYS A 42 -7.16 4.24 6.99
C LYS A 42 -7.04 4.07 5.48
N SER A 43 -8.16 4.18 4.75
CA SER A 43 -8.15 4.03 3.29
C SER A 43 -7.49 5.20 2.57
N THR A 44 -7.52 6.39 3.17
CA THR A 44 -6.77 7.56 2.69
C THR A 44 -5.27 7.29 2.74
N ALA A 45 -4.75 6.71 3.83
CA ALA A 45 -3.33 6.40 3.97
C ALA A 45 -2.84 5.39 2.94
N VAL A 46 -3.63 4.34 2.67
CA VAL A 46 -3.29 3.33 1.66
C VAL A 46 -3.24 3.96 0.26
N ARG A 47 -4.25 4.75 -0.12
CA ARG A 47 -4.28 5.44 -1.43
C ARG A 47 -3.15 6.47 -1.57
N ALA A 48 -2.87 7.21 -0.51
CA ALA A 48 -1.78 8.17 -0.47
C ALA A 48 -0.40 7.52 -0.67
N LEU A 49 -0.19 6.33 -0.08
CA LEU A 49 1.03 5.56 -0.29
C LEU A 49 1.09 4.99 -1.71
N SER A 50 -0.01 4.43 -2.21
CA SER A 50 -0.08 3.90 -3.58
C SER A 50 0.26 4.96 -4.63
N ALA A 51 -0.09 6.21 -4.39
CA ALA A 51 0.17 7.31 -5.32
C ALA A 51 1.64 7.76 -5.39
N ILE A 52 2.48 7.33 -4.45
CA ILE A 52 3.93 7.67 -4.42
C ILE A 52 4.84 6.47 -4.71
N LEU A 53 4.27 5.26 -4.79
CA LEU A 53 5.01 4.07 -5.17
C LEU A 53 5.19 4.01 -6.69
N PRO A 54 6.27 3.39 -7.18
CA PRO A 54 6.44 3.15 -8.61
C PRO A 54 5.36 2.22 -9.14
N ASP A 55 5.01 2.38 -10.41
CA ASP A 55 4.19 1.41 -11.12
C ASP A 55 4.90 0.04 -11.14
N ILE A 56 4.13 -1.03 -10.99
CA ILE A 56 4.63 -2.41 -11.06
C ILE A 56 4.11 -3.07 -12.33
N GLU A 57 4.95 -3.88 -12.97
CA GLU A 57 4.50 -4.77 -14.03
C GLU A 57 3.78 -5.96 -13.42
N ALA A 58 2.58 -6.26 -13.94
CA ALA A 58 1.79 -7.39 -13.50
C ALA A 58 1.12 -8.08 -14.68
N VAL A 59 0.90 -9.37 -14.56
CA VAL A 59 0.10 -10.15 -15.51
C VAL A 59 -1.32 -9.57 -15.55
N ALA A 60 -1.80 -9.30 -16.77
CA ALA A 60 -3.15 -8.79 -16.98
C ALA A 60 -4.20 -9.70 -16.33
N ASP A 61 -5.20 -9.08 -15.70
CA ASP A 61 -6.31 -9.76 -15.01
C ASP A 61 -5.93 -10.63 -13.81
N CYS A 62 -4.67 -10.61 -13.33
CA CYS A 62 -4.32 -11.24 -12.06
C CYS A 62 -4.79 -10.36 -10.87
N PRO A 63 -5.68 -10.85 -9.99
CA PRO A 63 -6.22 -10.05 -8.87
C PRO A 63 -5.19 -9.74 -7.78
N TYR A 64 -4.05 -10.44 -7.78
CA TYR A 64 -2.98 -10.31 -6.79
C TYR A 64 -1.77 -9.53 -7.30
N GLY A 65 -1.80 -9.03 -8.54
CA GLY A 65 -0.65 -8.33 -9.14
C GLY A 65 0.54 -9.25 -9.39
N CYS A 66 0.28 -10.43 -9.97
CA CYS A 66 1.28 -11.46 -10.24
C CYS A 66 2.43 -10.88 -11.10
N PRO A 67 3.70 -11.03 -10.69
CA PRO A 67 4.84 -10.61 -11.50
C PRO A 67 4.94 -11.45 -12.79
N PRO A 68 5.31 -10.86 -13.94
CA PRO A 68 5.39 -11.59 -15.20
C PRO A 68 6.61 -12.53 -15.29
N ASP A 69 7.64 -12.29 -14.49
CA ASP A 69 8.95 -12.95 -14.52
C ASP A 69 9.18 -13.94 -13.37
N ASP A 70 8.26 -14.05 -12.42
CA ASP A 70 8.37 -14.94 -11.26
C ASP A 70 7.13 -15.84 -11.13
N ARG A 71 7.28 -17.08 -11.62
CA ARG A 71 6.21 -18.10 -11.63
C ARG A 71 5.87 -18.64 -10.25
N ASP A 72 6.77 -18.53 -9.27
CA ASP A 72 6.55 -19.06 -7.92
C ASP A 72 5.64 -18.12 -7.11
N ARG A 73 5.46 -16.88 -7.58
CA ARG A 73 4.60 -15.83 -6.97
C ARG A 73 3.33 -15.55 -7.77
N MET A 74 2.96 -16.46 -8.68
CA MET A 74 1.75 -16.40 -9.51
C MET A 74 0.52 -16.98 -8.82
#